data_AF-A0A7S2JHR8-F1
#
_entry.id   AF-A0A7S2JHR8-F1
#
_cell.length_a   1.000
_cell.length_b   1.000
_cell.length_c   1.000
_cell.angle_alpha   90.00
_cell.angle_beta   90.00
_cell.angle_gamma   90.00
#
_symmetry.space_group_name_H-M   'P 1'
#
loop_
_entity.id
_entity.type
_entity.pdbx_description
1 polymer ?
#
loop_
_entity_poly.entity_id
_entity_poly.type
_entity_poly.pdbx_seq_one_letter_code
_entity_poly.pdbx_strand_id
1 'polypeptide(L)'
;QAGEAKAEKADGKADGKAAGGPGGSGDGGAQKPDDSTPPVNWTVAIAGAAFAALVSSALYDGEPPQEITLQDLLRDHLPRGAVQKIQVVNRSFCRVHLRPESGGAADAARPLTIQLGNPEAFEAKLEQAQVMMGIARADHVPIQYTHENDYQALLLAYGPVLLLLGSAFLGLRGLANGNPMGGMPGRGGLGGPMGGG
;
A
#
# COMPACT_ATOMS: atom_id res chain seq x y z
N GLN A 1 -62.17 -78.53 2.72
CA GLN A 1 -61.64 -79.88 3.00
C GLN A 1 -60.42 -80.03 2.09
N ALA A 2 -59.26 -79.62 2.60
CA ALA A 2 -58.25 -80.43 3.31
C ALA A 2 -57.14 -80.76 2.29
N GLY A 3 -55.85 -80.54 2.54
CA GLY A 3 -55.08 -80.01 3.67
C GLY A 3 -53.71 -79.58 3.12
N GLU A 4 -53.13 -78.49 3.59
CA GLU A 4 -52.09 -78.44 4.63
C GLU A 4 -50.77 -79.18 4.32
N ALA A 5 -49.66 -78.41 4.36
CA ALA A 5 -48.39 -78.64 5.09
C ALA A 5 -47.26 -77.87 4.35
N LYS A 6 -46.61 -76.82 4.88
CA LYS A 6 -45.66 -76.70 6.02
C LYS A 6 -44.47 -77.68 5.87
N ALA A 7 -43.18 -77.37 6.04
CA ALA A 7 -42.43 -76.37 6.80
C ALA A 7 -40.98 -76.30 6.24
N GLU A 8 -40.30 -75.15 6.24
CA GLU A 8 -39.22 -74.75 7.19
C GLU A 8 -37.86 -75.49 7.06
N LYS A 9 -36.80 -74.73 6.77
CA LYS A 9 -35.42 -75.00 7.22
C LYS A 9 -34.53 -73.75 7.14
N ALA A 10 -33.67 -73.62 8.15
CA ALA A 10 -32.74 -72.53 8.38
C ALA A 10 -31.32 -72.77 7.81
N ASP A 11 -30.59 -71.67 7.65
CA ASP A 11 -29.14 -71.43 7.66
C ASP A 11 -28.18 -72.11 6.65
N GLY A 12 -27.39 -71.28 5.96
CA GLY A 12 -26.32 -71.69 5.05
C GLY A 12 -25.56 -70.52 4.39
N LYS A 13 -24.53 -70.04 5.10
CA LYS A 13 -23.45 -69.07 4.78
C LYS A 13 -22.75 -69.26 3.42
N ALA A 14 -22.45 -68.16 2.70
CA ALA A 14 -21.18 -67.96 1.97
C ALA A 14 -21.01 -66.52 1.40
N ASP A 15 -19.79 -66.02 1.53
CA ASP A 15 -19.25 -64.71 1.22
C ASP A 15 -19.22 -64.31 -0.27
N GLY A 16 -19.31 -63.00 -0.55
CA GLY A 16 -19.13 -62.44 -1.90
C GLY A 16 -19.01 -60.90 -1.89
N LYS A 17 -17.77 -60.41 -1.93
CA LYS A 17 -17.36 -59.00 -2.00
C LYS A 17 -17.65 -58.37 -3.38
N ALA A 18 -18.33 -57.22 -3.43
CA ALA A 18 -17.94 -56.03 -4.22
C ALA A 18 -18.96 -54.86 -4.16
N ALA A 19 -18.46 -53.72 -3.68
CA ALA A 19 -18.68 -52.33 -4.10
C ALA A 19 -20.10 -51.76 -4.38
N GLY A 20 -20.42 -50.64 -3.70
CA GLY A 20 -21.20 -49.55 -4.28
C GLY A 20 -22.09 -48.73 -3.32
N GLY A 21 -21.64 -47.52 -2.97
CA GLY A 21 -22.51 -46.33 -2.80
C GLY A 21 -23.17 -46.07 -1.42
N PRO A 22 -22.99 -44.88 -0.82
CA PRO A 22 -23.54 -44.54 0.49
C PRO A 22 -24.90 -43.84 0.37
N GLY A 23 -25.81 -44.16 1.30
CA GLY A 23 -27.06 -43.44 1.52
C GLY A 23 -27.41 -43.52 3.00
N GLY A 24 -27.02 -42.49 3.76
CA GLY A 24 -27.31 -42.38 5.18
C GLY A 24 -27.65 -40.94 5.52
N SER A 25 -28.95 -40.67 5.67
CA SER A 25 -29.45 -39.48 6.37
C SER A 25 -29.08 -39.58 7.84
N GLY A 26 -28.47 -38.51 8.37
CA GLY A 26 -28.13 -38.36 9.77
C GLY A 26 -28.09 -36.88 10.11
N ASP A 27 -29.09 -36.49 10.89
CA ASP A 27 -29.28 -35.25 11.64
C ASP A 27 -27.98 -34.48 11.96
N GLY A 28 -27.83 -33.29 11.37
CA GLY A 28 -26.74 -32.37 11.61
C GLY A 28 -27.31 -30.99 11.89
N GLY A 29 -27.48 -30.68 13.18
CA GLY A 29 -27.81 -29.33 13.63
C GLY A 29 -26.85 -28.33 12.99
N ALA A 30 -27.41 -27.42 12.19
CA ALA A 30 -26.66 -26.35 11.58
C ALA A 30 -26.03 -25.51 12.69
N GLN A 31 -24.71 -25.59 12.81
CA GLN A 31 -23.92 -24.66 13.58
C GLN A 31 -24.29 -23.26 13.07
N LYS A 32 -25.01 -22.48 13.88
CA LYS A 32 -25.17 -21.04 13.62
C LYS A 32 -23.76 -20.48 13.46
N PRO A 33 -23.47 -19.74 12.37
CA PRO A 33 -22.20 -19.04 12.29
C PRO A 33 -22.11 -18.15 13.52
N ASP A 34 -20.98 -18.24 14.20
CA ASP A 34 -20.61 -17.36 15.30
C ASP A 34 -20.68 -15.91 14.79
N ASP A 35 -21.77 -15.24 15.16
CA ASP A 35 -22.14 -13.85 14.82
C ASP A 35 -21.29 -12.85 15.63
N SER A 36 -20.05 -13.22 15.93
CA SER A 36 -19.06 -12.39 16.61
C SER A 36 -18.18 -11.62 15.60
N THR A 37 -18.42 -11.81 14.30
CA THR A 37 -17.78 -10.97 13.28
C THR A 37 -18.55 -9.66 13.17
N PRO A 38 -17.98 -8.51 13.56
CA PRO A 38 -18.66 -7.24 13.42
C PRO A 38 -19.05 -7.04 11.95
N PRO A 39 -20.25 -6.49 11.66
CA PRO A 39 -20.68 -6.28 10.29
C PRO A 39 -19.68 -5.37 9.58
N VAL A 40 -18.96 -5.93 8.61
CA VAL A 40 -17.93 -5.21 7.87
C VAL A 40 -18.62 -4.22 6.94
N ASN A 41 -18.40 -2.93 7.19
CA ASN A 41 -18.81 -1.88 6.26
C ASN A 41 -17.92 -1.95 5.02
N TRP A 42 -18.45 -2.49 3.92
CA TRP A 42 -17.72 -2.67 2.66
C TRP A 42 -17.19 -1.37 2.08
N THR A 43 -17.83 -0.21 2.34
CA THR A 43 -17.31 1.09 1.92
C THR A 43 -16.01 1.44 2.65
N VAL A 44 -15.94 1.17 3.96
CA VAL A 44 -14.72 1.35 4.77
C VAL A 44 -13.67 0.31 4.38
N ALA A 45 -14.08 -0.93 4.08
CA ALA A 45 -13.16 -1.97 3.64
C ALA A 45 -12.51 -1.65 2.29
N ILE A 46 -13.29 -1.18 1.31
CA ILE A 46 -12.79 -0.78 -0.01
C ILE A 46 -11.91 0.46 0.11
N ALA A 47 -12.31 1.46 0.89
CA ALA A 47 -11.50 2.65 1.14
C ALA A 47 -10.17 2.30 1.84
N GLY A 48 -10.20 1.39 2.82
CA GLY A 48 -9.02 0.88 3.51
C GLY A 48 -8.10 0.09 2.58
N ALA A 49 -8.64 -0.78 1.71
CA ALA A 49 -7.87 -1.54 0.74
C ALA A 49 -7.23 -0.63 -0.33
N ALA A 50 -7.97 0.36 -0.83
CA ALA A 50 -7.44 1.35 -1.78
C ALA A 50 -6.33 2.20 -1.15
N PHE A 51 -6.50 2.64 0.11
CA PHE A 51 -5.45 3.34 0.85
C PHE A 51 -4.22 2.46 1.08
N ALA A 52 -4.40 1.19 1.49
CA ALA A 52 -3.31 0.25 1.66
C ALA A 52 -2.55 0.00 0.35
N ALA A 53 -3.24 -0.12 -0.79
CA ALA A 53 -2.62 -0.25 -2.10
C ALA A 53 -1.83 1.00 -2.49
N LEU A 54 -2.36 2.19 -2.23
CA LEU A 54 -1.68 3.47 -2.50
C LEU A 54 -0.43 3.67 -1.62
N VAL A 55 -0.53 3.36 -0.33
CA VAL A 55 0.61 3.37 0.60
C VAL A 55 1.65 2.35 0.16
N SER A 56 1.21 1.14 -0.19
CA SER A 56 2.09 0.08 -0.70
C SER A 56 2.86 0.57 -1.93
N SER A 57 2.19 1.08 -2.97
CA SER A 57 2.89 1.60 -4.15
C SER A 57 3.85 2.75 -3.80
N ALA A 58 3.44 3.65 -2.92
CA ALA A 58 4.29 4.77 -2.48
C ALA A 58 5.51 4.34 -1.65
N LEU A 59 5.47 3.16 -1.03
CA LEU A 59 6.60 2.58 -0.27
C LEU A 59 7.47 1.67 -1.14
N TYR A 60 6.97 1.16 -2.26
CA TYR A 60 7.73 0.32 -3.19
C TYR A 60 8.54 1.14 -4.21
N ASP A 61 8.16 2.39 -4.48
CA ASP A 61 8.88 3.30 -5.37
C ASP A 61 9.98 4.06 -4.61
N GLY A 62 11.21 3.52 -4.64
CA GLY A 62 12.39 4.32 -4.30
C GLY A 62 13.60 3.50 -3.87
N GLU A 63 14.57 3.35 -4.76
CA GLU A 63 15.94 3.12 -4.28
C GLU A 63 16.36 4.34 -3.44
N PRO A 64 16.95 4.12 -2.25
CA PRO A 64 17.36 5.23 -1.40
C PRO A 64 18.31 6.15 -2.17
N PRO A 65 18.21 7.49 -2.05
CA PRO A 65 19.16 8.40 -2.66
C PRO A 65 20.59 7.99 -2.30
N GLN A 66 21.49 7.95 -3.28
CA GLN A 66 22.87 7.58 -2.99
C GLN A 66 23.54 8.74 -2.27
N GLU A 67 23.98 8.48 -1.03
CA GLU A 67 24.71 9.46 -0.24
C GLU A 67 26.18 9.48 -0.65
N ILE A 68 26.73 10.66 -0.93
CA ILE A 68 28.15 10.87 -1.21
C ILE A 68 28.70 11.98 -0.33
N THR A 69 30.02 12.02 -0.15
CA THR A 69 30.67 13.12 0.56
C THR A 69 30.99 14.29 -0.37
N LEU A 70 31.22 15.47 0.22
CA LEU A 70 31.75 16.61 -0.54
C LEU A 70 33.11 16.29 -1.16
N GLN A 71 33.93 15.47 -0.50
CA GLN A 71 35.23 15.08 -1.03
C GLN A 71 35.08 14.23 -2.30
N ASP A 72 34.14 13.28 -2.31
CA ASP A 72 33.87 12.45 -3.48
C ASP A 72 33.29 13.28 -4.63
N LEU A 73 32.42 14.27 -4.32
CA LEU A 73 31.94 15.22 -5.31
C LEU A 73 33.10 15.99 -5.97
N LEU A 74 33.99 16.56 -5.16
CA LEU A 74 35.10 17.39 -5.65
C LEU A 74 36.18 16.59 -6.36
N ARG A 75 36.48 15.38 -5.90
CA ARG A 75 37.53 14.52 -6.48
C ARG A 75 37.05 13.81 -7.73
N ASP A 76 35.82 13.27 -7.70
CA ASP A 76 35.38 12.34 -8.71
C ASP A 76 34.38 13.02 -9.67
N HIS A 77 33.41 13.80 -9.20
CA HIS A 77 32.34 14.33 -10.08
C HIS A 77 32.63 15.69 -10.71
N LEU A 78 33.31 16.60 -9.99
CA LEU A 78 33.63 17.94 -10.49
C LEU A 78 34.61 17.93 -11.67
N PRO A 79 35.73 17.17 -11.62
CA PRO A 79 36.71 17.16 -12.72
C PRO A 79 36.16 16.54 -14.00
N ARG A 80 35.19 15.64 -13.88
CA ARG A 80 34.48 15.03 -15.01
C ARG A 80 33.48 15.98 -15.68
N GLY A 81 33.22 17.16 -15.09
CA GLY A 81 32.17 18.07 -15.57
C GLY A 81 30.77 17.45 -15.48
N ALA A 82 30.59 16.42 -14.66
CA ALA A 82 29.37 15.62 -14.60
C ALA A 82 28.22 16.34 -13.87
N VAL A 83 28.51 17.42 -13.16
CA VAL A 83 27.52 18.14 -12.34
C VAL A 83 26.82 19.20 -13.18
N GLN A 84 25.48 19.18 -13.18
CA GLN A 84 24.66 20.19 -13.84
C GLN A 84 24.31 21.33 -12.88
N LYS A 85 23.80 20.97 -11.71
CA LYS A 85 23.34 21.92 -10.68
C LYS A 85 23.36 21.27 -9.31
N ILE A 86 23.51 22.10 -8.28
CA ILE A 86 23.43 21.67 -6.89
C ILE A 86 22.24 22.38 -6.25
N GLN A 87 21.33 21.61 -5.64
CA GLN A 87 20.17 22.13 -4.95
C GLN A 87 20.31 21.87 -3.45
N VAL A 88 20.44 22.93 -2.66
CA VAL A 88 20.46 22.85 -1.20
C VAL A 88 19.03 22.83 -0.68
N VAL A 89 18.63 21.72 -0.07
CA VAL A 89 17.29 21.50 0.47
C VAL A 89 17.30 21.72 1.97
N ASN A 90 16.41 22.60 2.45
CA ASN A 90 16.20 22.85 3.88
C ASN A 90 17.48 23.20 4.67
N ARG A 91 18.53 23.67 3.97
CA ARG A 91 19.89 23.91 4.50
C ARG A 91 20.53 22.70 5.23
N SER A 92 19.97 21.51 5.08
CA SER A 92 20.39 20.29 5.78
C SER A 92 21.11 19.32 4.87
N PHE A 93 20.67 19.20 3.61
CA PHE A 93 21.33 18.36 2.61
C PHE A 93 21.28 19.02 1.24
N CYS A 94 22.11 18.56 0.30
CA CYS A 94 22.06 19.02 -1.08
C CYS A 94 21.89 17.86 -2.03
N ARG A 95 21.10 18.08 -3.08
CA ARG A 95 20.89 17.18 -4.20
C ARG A 95 21.75 17.64 -5.37
N VAL A 96 22.63 16.78 -5.81
CA VAL A 96 23.50 16.98 -6.95
C VAL A 96 22.83 16.33 -8.15
N HIS A 97 22.47 17.17 -9.12
CA HIS A 97 21.92 16.70 -10.38
C HIS A 97 23.06 16.49 -11.35
N LEU A 98 23.22 15.25 -11.81
CA LEU A 98 24.20 14.89 -12.83
C LEU A 98 23.67 15.24 -14.21
N ARG A 99 24.57 15.55 -15.13
CA ARG A 99 24.23 15.74 -16.54
C ARG A 99 23.89 14.37 -17.14
N PRO A 100 22.83 14.28 -17.98
CA PRO A 100 22.41 13.03 -18.61
C PRO A 100 23.47 12.43 -19.56
N GLU A 101 24.45 13.23 -19.95
CA GLU A 101 25.59 12.84 -20.78
C GLU A 101 26.76 12.21 -20.00
N SER A 102 26.77 12.35 -18.66
CA SER A 102 27.90 11.94 -17.81
C SER A 102 27.68 10.64 -17.03
N GLY A 103 26.42 10.27 -16.83
CA GLY A 103 25.98 8.98 -16.32
C GLY A 103 24.74 8.62 -17.11
N GLY A 104 24.63 7.37 -17.57
CA GLY A 104 23.51 6.94 -18.41
C GLY A 104 22.15 7.28 -17.78
N ALA A 105 21.05 7.15 -18.53
CA ALA A 105 19.73 7.61 -18.10
C ALA A 105 19.33 7.22 -16.65
N ALA A 106 19.83 6.11 -16.12
CA ALA A 106 19.66 5.68 -14.73
C ALA A 106 20.35 6.57 -13.68
N ASP A 107 21.54 7.09 -13.97
CA ASP A 107 22.31 7.97 -13.06
C ASP A 107 21.77 9.40 -13.08
N ALA A 108 21.28 9.84 -14.26
CA ALA A 108 20.56 11.10 -14.37
C ALA A 108 19.22 11.08 -13.62
N ALA A 109 18.59 9.90 -13.54
CA ALA A 109 17.36 9.69 -12.80
C ALA A 109 17.58 9.59 -11.28
N ARG A 110 18.79 9.27 -10.83
CA ARG A 110 19.12 9.12 -9.39
C ARG A 110 19.99 10.28 -8.90
N PRO A 111 19.39 11.34 -8.32
CA PRO A 111 20.16 12.44 -7.76
C PRO A 111 21.01 11.97 -6.57
N LEU A 112 22.28 12.37 -6.56
CA LEU A 112 23.18 12.11 -5.44
C LEU A 112 22.87 13.09 -4.31
N THR A 113 22.91 12.61 -3.07
CA THR A 113 22.62 13.44 -1.89
C THR A 113 23.87 13.60 -1.03
N ILE A 114 24.10 14.81 -0.53
CA ILE A 114 25.20 15.11 0.39
C ILE A 114 24.61 15.71 1.65
N GLN A 115 25.00 15.21 2.81
CA GLN A 115 24.61 15.79 4.09
C GLN A 115 25.44 17.07 4.36
N LEU A 116 24.78 18.17 4.71
CA LEU A 116 25.43 19.44 5.03
C LEU A 116 25.35 19.72 6.52
N GLY A 117 26.49 20.17 7.07
CA GLY A 117 26.52 20.81 8.39
C GLY A 117 26.22 22.31 8.29
N ASN A 118 27.02 23.03 7.49
CA ASN A 118 26.83 24.46 7.22
C ASN A 118 26.83 24.71 5.70
N PRO A 119 25.74 25.26 5.13
CA PRO A 119 25.66 25.59 3.70
C PRO A 119 26.72 26.60 3.26
N GLU A 120 26.99 27.65 4.04
CA GLU A 120 27.92 28.71 3.66
C GLU A 120 29.36 28.17 3.54
N ALA A 121 29.74 27.28 4.45
CA ALA A 121 31.04 26.62 4.41
C ALA A 121 31.17 25.66 3.21
N PHE A 122 30.07 25.06 2.77
CA PHE A 122 30.03 24.23 1.58
C PHE A 122 30.26 25.06 0.31
N GLU A 123 29.57 26.20 0.18
CA GLU A 123 29.73 27.09 -0.98
C GLU A 123 31.16 27.60 -1.10
N ALA A 124 31.74 28.08 0.01
CA ALA A 124 33.10 28.57 0.03
C ALA A 124 34.12 27.49 -0.39
N LYS A 125 33.94 26.24 0.07
CA LYS A 125 34.81 25.12 -0.32
C LYS A 125 34.62 24.73 -1.79
N LEU A 126 33.38 24.73 -2.28
CA LEU A 126 33.07 24.43 -3.67
C LEU A 126 33.69 25.48 -4.60
N GLU A 127 33.56 26.76 -4.28
CA GLU A 127 34.15 27.85 -5.06
C GLU A 127 35.68 27.78 -5.04
N GLN A 128 36.29 27.61 -3.87
CA GLN A 128 37.75 27.46 -3.75
C GLN A 128 38.27 26.28 -4.58
N ALA A 129 37.60 25.13 -4.55
CA ALA A 129 37.98 23.98 -5.34
C ALA A 129 37.86 24.27 -6.85
N GLN A 130 36.78 24.91 -7.30
CA GLN A 130 36.59 25.29 -8.70
C GLN A 130 37.66 26.28 -9.19
N VAL A 131 38.02 27.24 -8.34
CA VAL A 131 39.11 28.20 -8.63
C VAL A 131 40.45 27.49 -8.73
N MET A 132 40.76 26.56 -7.81
CA MET A 132 42.00 25.78 -7.86
C MET A 132 42.09 24.87 -9.09
N MET A 133 40.95 24.40 -9.61
CA MET A 133 40.86 23.64 -10.85
C MET A 133 40.91 24.51 -12.11
N GLY A 134 40.97 25.84 -11.97
CA GLY A 134 41.02 26.76 -13.11
C GLY A 134 39.69 26.89 -13.85
N ILE A 135 38.56 26.51 -13.24
CA ILE A 135 37.23 26.64 -13.83
C ILE A 135 36.85 28.13 -13.85
N ALA A 136 36.50 28.63 -15.03
CA ALA A 136 36.06 30.01 -15.18
C ALA A 136 34.77 30.27 -14.40
N ARG A 137 34.60 31.49 -13.85
CA ARG A 137 33.40 31.85 -13.07
C ARG A 137 32.09 31.64 -13.81
N ALA A 138 32.09 31.76 -15.14
CA ALA A 138 30.92 31.52 -15.97
C ALA A 138 30.52 30.04 -16.04
N ASP A 139 31.50 29.14 -15.85
CA ASP A 139 31.31 27.69 -15.85
C ASP A 139 31.20 27.13 -14.43
N HIS A 140 31.06 28.00 -13.42
CA HIS A 140 30.85 27.56 -12.05
C HIS A 140 29.50 26.86 -11.90
N VAL A 141 29.49 25.80 -11.09
CA VAL A 141 28.29 25.03 -10.84
C VAL A 141 27.28 25.89 -10.06
N PRO A 142 26.06 26.11 -10.58
CA PRO A 142 25.07 26.92 -9.90
C PRO A 142 24.53 26.21 -8.66
N ILE A 143 24.41 26.95 -7.57
CA ILE A 143 23.83 26.52 -6.31
C ILE A 143 22.45 27.17 -6.15
N GLN A 144 21.43 26.35 -5.89
CA GLN A 144 20.05 26.82 -5.68
C GLN A 144 19.59 26.44 -4.28
N TYR A 145 18.99 27.40 -3.57
CA TYR A 145 18.37 27.15 -2.28
C TYR A 145 16.89 26.86 -2.45
N THR A 146 16.47 25.70 -1.97
CA THR A 146 15.07 25.28 -2.01
C THR A 146 14.63 24.87 -0.61
N HIS A 147 13.42 25.29 -0.24
CA HIS A 147 12.74 24.74 0.91
C HIS A 147 11.70 23.73 0.41
N GLU A 148 11.84 22.46 0.77
CA GLU A 148 10.91 21.41 0.39
C GLU A 148 10.08 21.00 1.61
N ASN A 149 8.75 21.01 1.42
CA ASN A 149 7.81 20.50 2.39
C ASN A 149 7.43 19.07 1.98
N ASP A 150 7.70 18.10 2.85
CA ASP A 150 7.38 16.71 2.58
C ASP A 150 5.89 16.42 2.90
N TYR A 151 5.02 16.84 1.98
CA TYR A 151 3.58 16.56 2.07
C TYR A 151 3.27 15.07 1.95
N GLN A 152 4.15 14.28 1.33
CA GLN A 152 3.97 12.84 1.20
C GLN A 152 4.20 12.15 2.55
N ALA A 153 5.30 12.47 3.23
CA ALA A 153 5.54 11.99 4.59
C ALA A 153 4.43 12.45 5.54
N LEU A 154 3.96 13.70 5.39
CA LEU A 154 2.81 14.20 6.16
C LEU A 154 1.54 13.39 5.88
N LEU A 155 1.21 13.14 4.61
CA LEU A 155 0.03 12.36 4.23
C LEU A 155 0.10 10.92 4.73
N LEU A 156 1.27 10.29 4.69
CA LEU A 156 1.49 8.94 5.22
C LEU A 156 1.35 8.91 6.75
N ALA A 157 1.96 9.88 7.44
CA ALA A 157 1.92 9.97 8.90
C ALA A 157 0.51 10.26 9.44
N TYR A 158 -0.22 11.17 8.79
CA TYR A 158 -1.59 11.55 9.19
C TYR A 158 -2.67 10.75 8.45
N GLY A 159 -2.30 9.89 7.51
CA GLY A 159 -3.21 9.12 6.66
C GLY A 159 -4.25 8.31 7.44
N PRO A 160 -3.85 7.55 8.49
CA PRO A 160 -4.81 6.81 9.32
C PRO A 160 -5.85 7.72 9.98
N VAL A 161 -5.42 8.88 10.48
CA VAL A 161 -6.31 9.86 11.12
C VAL A 161 -7.24 10.51 10.10
N LEU A 162 -6.73 10.87 8.92
CA LEU A 162 -7.52 11.42 7.82
C LEU A 162 -8.57 10.41 7.31
N LEU A 163 -8.25 9.11 7.28
CA LEU A 163 -9.20 8.06 6.89
C LEU A 163 -10.33 7.92 7.91
N LEU A 164 -10.01 7.94 9.21
CA LEU A 164 -11.02 7.93 10.28
C LEU A 164 -11.94 9.16 10.22
N LEU A 165 -11.36 10.35 10.08
CA LEU A 165 -12.14 11.59 9.97
C LEU A 165 -12.96 11.64 8.68
N GLY A 166 -12.40 11.21 7.55
CA GLY A 166 -13.08 11.16 6.26
C GLY A 166 -14.24 10.17 6.26
N SER A 167 -14.04 8.97 6.81
CA SER A 167 -15.10 7.96 6.95
C SER A 167 -16.22 8.41 7.90
N ALA A 168 -15.88 9.04 9.03
CA ALA A 168 -16.85 9.62 9.93
C ALA A 168 -17.66 10.74 9.23
N PHE A 169 -16.98 11.67 8.55
CA PHE A 169 -17.64 12.75 7.82
C PHE A 169 -18.62 12.24 6.75
N LEU A 170 -18.22 11.22 5.98
CA LEU A 170 -19.10 10.57 4.99
C LEU A 170 -20.30 9.88 5.66
N GLY A 171 -20.09 9.22 6.79
CA GLY A 171 -21.16 8.61 7.58
C GLY A 171 -22.18 9.64 8.10
N LEU A 172 -21.70 10.76 8.67
CA LEU A 172 -22.56 11.85 9.12
C LEU A 172 -23.32 12.51 7.96
N ARG A 173 -22.68 12.66 6.80
CA ARG A 173 -23.34 13.24 5.61
C ARG A 173 -24.40 12.31 5.02
N GLY A 174 -24.18 11.00 5.04
CA GLY A 174 -25.18 10.00 4.65
C GLY A 174 -26.40 10.01 5.57
N LEU A 175 -26.18 10.11 6.88
CA LEU A 175 -27.25 10.25 7.88
C LEU A 175 -28.06 11.55 7.71
N ALA A 176 -27.40 12.68 7.44
CA ALA A 176 -28.06 13.96 7.23
C ALA A 176 -28.89 14.04 5.93
N ASN A 177 -28.47 13.30 4.89
CA ASN A 177 -29.13 13.31 3.58
C ASN A 177 -30.23 12.23 3.44
N GLY A 178 -30.65 11.60 4.55
CA GLY A 178 -31.75 10.61 4.56
C GLY A 178 -31.42 9.29 3.87
N ASN A 179 -30.16 9.09 3.45
CA ASN A 179 -29.70 7.86 2.83
C ASN A 179 -28.62 7.27 3.74
N PRO A 180 -29.01 6.53 4.80
CA PRO A 180 -28.06 5.79 5.63
C PRO A 180 -27.50 4.65 4.77
N MET A 181 -26.56 4.98 3.88
CA MET A 181 -25.79 4.01 3.13
C MET A 181 -24.83 3.35 4.13
N GLY A 182 -25.39 2.34 4.79
CA GLY A 182 -25.00 1.77 6.06
C GLY A 182 -26.09 0.81 6.59
N GLY A 183 -27.33 0.93 6.09
CA GLY A 183 -28.33 -0.13 6.15
C GLY A 183 -28.14 -1.15 5.02
N MET A 184 -28.02 -2.42 5.39
CA MET A 184 -28.11 -3.61 4.54
C MET A 184 -28.99 -3.43 3.28
N PRO A 185 -28.57 -3.84 2.08
CA PRO A 185 -29.52 -4.30 1.08
C PRO A 185 -30.06 -5.66 1.55
N GLY A 186 -31.29 -5.66 2.08
CA GLY A 186 -32.08 -6.88 2.24
C GLY A 186 -31.85 -7.68 3.52
N ARG A 187 -32.32 -7.16 4.66
CA ARG A 187 -32.82 -8.01 5.76
C ARG A 187 -33.76 -7.22 6.66
N GLY A 188 -34.97 -6.96 6.17
CA GLY A 188 -35.99 -6.23 6.91
C GLY A 188 -37.31 -6.23 6.16
N GLY A 189 -37.93 -7.40 6.06
CA GLY A 189 -39.21 -7.60 5.38
C GLY A 189 -39.98 -8.78 5.95
N LEU A 190 -40.06 -8.88 7.29
CA LEU A 190 -41.11 -9.64 7.95
C LEU A 190 -42.04 -8.62 8.60
N GLY A 191 -43.22 -8.42 8.03
CA GLY A 191 -44.23 -7.52 8.62
C GLY A 191 -45.35 -7.08 7.68
N GLY A 192 -46.24 -8.00 7.28
CA GLY A 192 -47.62 -7.72 6.82
C GLY A 192 -47.78 -7.03 5.46
N PRO A 193 -48.82 -7.41 4.69
CA PRO A 193 -50.13 -6.83 5.01
C PRO A 193 -51.23 -7.86 5.24
N MET A 194 -52.04 -7.53 6.23
CA MET A 194 -53.39 -7.99 6.43
C MET A 194 -54.27 -7.59 5.22
N GLY A 195 -55.13 -8.50 4.76
CA GLY A 195 -56.11 -8.29 3.69
C GLY A 195 -56.20 -9.58 2.86
N GLY A 196 -57.28 -10.34 2.81
CA GLY A 196 -58.70 -9.99 2.84
C GLY A 196 -59.31 -10.83 1.70
N GLY A 197 -60.26 -11.71 2.04
CA GLY A 197 -60.88 -12.66 1.12
C GLY A 197 -61.41 -13.89 1.84
#